data_AF-A0A6B0USH9-F1
#
_entry.id   AF-A0A6B0USH9-F1
#
_cell.length_a   1.000
_cell.length_b   1.000
_cell.length_c   1.000
_cell.angle_alpha   90.00
_cell.angle_beta   90.00
_cell.angle_gamma   90.00
#
_symmetry.space_group_name_H-M   'P 1'
#
loop_
_entity.id
_entity.type
_entity.pdbx_description
1 polymer ?
#
loop_
_entity_poly.entity_id
_entity_poly.type
_entity_poly.pdbx_seq_one_letter_code
_entity_poly.pdbx_strand_id
1 'polypeptide(L)'
;MKNIGFLFFIMRTTRLIVVMFVLFAICKPSVTGVGIRGAENLAPNCEQKIKDLCKNPTLGELEEVSVTARQCQATCTYRPPGEDTVVVNGMRVRNRHYERVTLPDRMPCGFGAKCDKGTCICKFCNENINIKESRST
;
A
#
# COMPACT_ATOMS: atom_id res chain seq x y z
N MET A 1 -52.37 -30.26 -15.85
CA MET A 1 -51.15 -30.25 -15.02
C MET A 1 -50.11 -29.33 -15.65
N LYS A 2 -50.14 -28.01 -15.40
CA LYS A 2 -49.20 -27.05 -16.05
C LYS A 2 -48.52 -26.06 -15.09
N ASN A 3 -48.67 -26.27 -13.77
CA ASN A 3 -48.17 -25.35 -12.74
C ASN A 3 -47.16 -25.99 -11.77
N ILE A 4 -46.97 -27.31 -11.78
CA ILE A 4 -46.10 -27.99 -10.81
C ILE A 4 -44.62 -27.83 -11.17
N GLY A 5 -44.27 -27.93 -12.47
CA GLY A 5 -42.89 -27.72 -12.93
C GLY A 5 -42.37 -26.32 -12.61
N PHE A 6 -43.19 -25.29 -12.83
CA PHE A 6 -42.82 -23.89 -12.58
C PHE A 6 -42.55 -23.62 -11.09
N LEU A 7 -43.32 -24.23 -10.18
CA LEU A 7 -43.08 -24.14 -8.73
C LEU A 7 -41.75 -24.78 -8.30
N PHE A 8 -41.38 -25.92 -8.90
CA PHE A 8 -40.08 -26.56 -8.66
C PHE A 8 -38.92 -25.70 -9.17
N PHE A 9 -39.07 -25.03 -10.32
CA PHE A 9 -38.05 -24.11 -10.84
C PHE A 9 -37.87 -22.90 -9.91
N ILE A 10 -38.95 -22.31 -9.40
CA ILE A 10 -38.90 -21.15 -8.49
C ILE A 10 -38.24 -21.51 -7.15
N MET A 11 -38.55 -22.67 -6.57
CA MET A 11 -37.94 -23.11 -5.31
C MET A 11 -36.44 -23.40 -5.46
N ARG A 12 -36.00 -23.88 -6.63
CA ARG A 12 -34.59 -24.17 -6.92
C ARG A 12 -33.78 -22.89 -7.15
N THR A 13 -34.35 -21.90 -7.85
CA THR A 13 -33.69 -20.60 -8.06
C THR A 13 -33.57 -19.80 -6.78
N THR A 14 -34.58 -19.80 -5.90
CA THR A 14 -34.47 -19.14 -4.58
C THR A 14 -33.34 -19.73 -3.72
N ARG A 15 -33.17 -21.05 -3.71
CA ARG A 15 -32.06 -21.71 -2.99
C ARG A 15 -30.69 -21.28 -3.51
N LEU A 16 -30.51 -21.21 -4.84
CA LEU A 16 -29.25 -20.79 -5.46
C LEU A 16 -28.94 -19.31 -5.20
N ILE A 17 -29.95 -18.45 -5.26
CA ILE A 17 -29.82 -17.02 -4.99
C ILE A 17 -29.38 -16.79 -3.53
N VAL A 18 -29.98 -17.48 -2.57
CA VAL A 18 -29.61 -17.38 -1.15
C VAL A 18 -28.15 -17.82 -0.92
N VAL A 19 -27.71 -18.91 -1.57
CA VAL A 19 -26.31 -19.37 -1.48
C VAL A 19 -25.33 -18.33 -2.07
N MET A 20 -25.69 -17.69 -3.18
CA MET A 20 -24.87 -16.61 -3.76
C MET A 20 -24.78 -15.41 -2.83
N PHE A 21 -25.87 -14.98 -2.20
CA PHE A 21 -25.86 -13.89 -1.22
C PHE A 21 -25.01 -14.20 0.02
N VAL A 22 -25.03 -15.46 0.48
CA VAL A 22 -24.16 -15.91 1.59
C VAL A 22 -22.68 -15.85 1.19
N LEU A 23 -22.33 -16.25 -0.03
CA LEU A 23 -20.96 -16.13 -0.54
C LEU A 23 -20.49 -14.66 -0.60
N PHE A 24 -21.35 -13.74 -1.07
CA PHE A 24 -21.06 -12.30 -1.08
C PHE A 24 -20.90 -11.70 0.33
N ALA A 25 -21.58 -12.24 1.35
CA ALA A 25 -21.44 -11.78 2.73
C ALA A 25 -20.14 -12.24 3.40
N ILE A 26 -19.58 -13.39 3.00
CA ILE A 26 -18.33 -13.94 3.57
C ILE A 26 -17.11 -13.38 2.84
N CYS A 27 -17.24 -13.12 1.54
CA CYS A 27 -16.24 -12.39 0.78
C CYS A 27 -16.28 -10.91 1.21
N LYS A 28 -15.52 -10.57 2.26
CA LYS A 28 -15.14 -9.17 2.49
C LYS A 28 -14.66 -8.62 1.14
N PRO A 29 -15.20 -7.50 0.65
CA PRO A 29 -14.62 -6.87 -0.52
C PRO A 29 -13.15 -6.67 -0.17
N SER A 30 -12.27 -7.26 -0.98
CA SER A 30 -10.90 -6.80 -1.09
C SER A 30 -11.04 -5.36 -1.51
N VAL A 31 -11.11 -4.48 -0.49
CA VAL A 31 -10.91 -3.05 -0.65
C VAL A 31 -9.72 -2.98 -1.57
N THR A 32 -9.93 -2.44 -2.77
CA THR A 32 -8.89 -2.10 -3.72
C THR A 32 -7.99 -1.12 -2.99
N GLY A 33 -7.12 -1.69 -2.16
CA GLY A 33 -6.32 -0.97 -1.20
C GLY A 33 -5.26 -0.27 -2.00
N VAL A 34 -5.01 0.99 -1.67
CA VAL A 34 -3.89 1.78 -2.17
C VAL A 34 -2.68 0.88 -2.39
N GLY A 35 -2.22 0.79 -3.64
CA GLY A 35 -1.08 -0.04 -3.99
C GLY A 35 0.16 0.46 -3.27
N ILE A 36 0.86 -0.39 -2.53
CA ILE A 36 2.16 -0.04 -1.93
C ILE A 36 3.25 -0.86 -2.62
N ARG A 37 4.31 -0.20 -3.05
CA ARG A 37 5.47 -0.81 -3.71
C ARG A 37 6.75 -0.49 -2.96
N GLY A 38 7.75 -1.37 -3.04
CA GLY A 38 9.05 -1.16 -2.38
C GLY A 38 9.00 -1.32 -0.85
N ALA A 39 7.90 -1.87 -0.34
CA ALA A 39 7.71 -2.19 1.06
C ALA A 39 7.74 -3.71 1.33
N GLU A 40 8.11 -4.54 0.35
CA GLU A 40 7.99 -6.01 0.45
C GLU A 40 8.86 -6.61 1.57
N ASN A 41 9.92 -5.88 1.96
CA ASN A 41 10.84 -6.26 3.04
C ASN A 41 10.48 -5.66 4.40
N LEU A 42 9.35 -4.93 4.48
CA LEU A 42 8.87 -4.30 5.69
C LEU A 42 7.73 -5.12 6.29
N ALA A 43 7.55 -5.00 7.60
CA ALA A 43 6.43 -5.64 8.27
C ALA A 43 5.10 -4.96 7.87
N PRO A 44 3.95 -5.67 7.83
CA PRO A 44 2.67 -5.10 7.39
C PRO A 44 2.22 -3.84 8.16
N ASN A 45 2.59 -3.73 9.44
CA ASN A 45 2.33 -2.54 10.25
C ASN A 45 3.14 -1.31 9.80
N CYS A 46 4.30 -1.52 9.17
CA CYS A 46 5.07 -0.46 8.53
C CYS A 46 4.35 0.06 7.29
N GLU A 47 3.79 -0.82 6.46
CA GLU A 47 3.05 -0.43 5.25
C GLU A 47 1.88 0.49 5.58
N GLN A 48 1.09 0.12 6.60
CA GLN A 48 -0.05 0.94 7.02
C GLN A 48 0.41 2.33 7.48
N LYS A 49 1.48 2.38 8.27
CA LYS A 49 2.03 3.65 8.76
C LYS A 49 2.53 4.53 7.62
N ILE A 50 3.11 3.95 6.57
CA ILE A 50 3.55 4.68 5.38
C ILE A 50 2.34 5.21 4.59
N LYS A 51 1.30 4.40 4.40
CA LYS A 51 0.05 4.84 3.76
C LYS A 51 -0.59 6.00 4.50
N ASP A 52 -0.54 5.99 5.83
CA ASP A 52 -1.07 7.06 6.67
C ASP A 52 -0.30 8.39 6.50
N LEU A 53 1.00 8.35 6.15
CA LEU A 53 1.77 9.57 5.82
C LEU A 53 1.30 10.22 4.52
N CYS A 54 0.79 9.41 3.59
CA CYS A 54 0.25 9.86 2.30
C CYS A 54 -1.24 10.23 2.35
N LYS A 55 -1.84 10.35 3.55
CA LYS A 55 -3.23 10.79 3.66
C LYS A 55 -3.30 12.30 3.52
N ASN A 56 -3.44 12.78 2.29
CA ASN A 56 -3.67 14.18 2.00
C ASN A 56 -4.99 14.39 1.24
N PRO A 57 -6.06 14.90 1.90
CA PRO A 57 -7.37 15.06 1.27
C PRO A 57 -7.40 16.13 0.17
N THR A 58 -6.39 17.00 0.11
CA THR A 58 -6.36 18.12 -0.85
C THR A 58 -5.87 17.72 -2.25
N LEU A 59 -5.11 16.62 -2.36
CA LEU A 59 -4.47 16.20 -3.61
C LEU A 59 -5.27 15.16 -4.41
N GLY A 60 -6.41 14.72 -3.87
CA GLY A 60 -7.32 13.74 -4.48
C GLY A 60 -7.20 12.35 -3.86
N GLU A 61 -7.63 11.33 -4.61
CA GLU A 61 -7.61 9.94 -4.16
C GLU A 61 -6.19 9.38 -4.28
N LEU A 62 -5.69 8.72 -3.22
CA LEU A 62 -4.38 8.08 -3.23
C LEU A 62 -4.43 6.79 -4.04
N GLU A 63 -3.71 6.71 -5.16
CA GLU A 63 -3.66 5.50 -6.00
C GLU A 63 -2.53 4.56 -5.57
N GLU A 64 -1.34 5.11 -5.35
CA GLU A 64 -0.11 4.33 -5.17
C GLU A 64 0.86 5.01 -4.21
N VAL A 65 1.55 4.22 -3.40
CA VAL A 65 2.66 4.65 -2.56
C VAL A 65 3.91 3.85 -2.92
N SER A 66 4.93 4.52 -3.44
CA SER A 66 6.21 3.91 -3.79
C SER A 66 7.24 4.22 -2.71
N VAL A 67 7.73 3.19 -2.03
CA VAL A 67 8.63 3.32 -0.89
C VAL A 67 10.07 3.10 -1.33
N THR A 68 10.93 4.05 -1.00
CA THR A 68 12.38 3.97 -1.21
C THR A 68 13.05 3.92 0.16
N ALA A 69 12.95 2.76 0.81
CA ALA A 69 13.34 2.58 2.22
C ALA A 69 14.79 3.03 2.49
N ARG A 70 15.74 2.69 1.60
CA ARG A 70 17.17 3.09 1.71
C ARG A 70 17.39 4.60 1.70
N GLN A 71 16.49 5.36 1.08
CA GLN A 71 16.52 6.83 1.04
C GLN A 71 15.64 7.46 2.12
N CYS A 72 15.00 6.64 2.97
CA CYS A 72 14.05 7.09 3.98
C CYS A 72 12.96 7.98 3.39
N GLN A 73 12.46 7.63 2.21
CA GLN A 73 11.44 8.39 1.49
C GLN A 73 10.32 7.49 0.95
N ALA A 74 9.15 8.08 0.77
CA ALA A 74 8.07 7.50 -0.02
C ALA A 74 7.52 8.55 -0.99
N THR A 75 7.12 8.10 -2.18
CA THR A 75 6.41 8.92 -3.16
C THR A 75 4.94 8.51 -3.16
N CYS A 76 4.07 9.44 -2.79
CA CYS A 76 2.62 9.31 -2.82
C CYS A 76 2.12 9.79 -4.18
N THR A 77 1.37 8.94 -4.88
CA THR A 77 0.75 9.27 -6.17
C THR A 77 -0.76 9.40 -5.99
N TYR A 78 -1.26 10.59 -6.28
CA TYR A 78 -2.68 10.91 -6.16
C TYR A 78 -3.30 11.10 -7.54
N ARG A 79 -4.57 10.73 -7.63
CA ARG A 79 -5.45 11.06 -8.75
C ARG A 79 -6.29 12.28 -8.37
N PRO A 80 -6.04 13.45 -8.99
CA PRO A 80 -6.85 14.64 -8.79
C PRO A 80 -8.26 14.43 -9.34
N PRO A 81 -9.26 15.18 -8.87
CA PRO A 81 -10.60 15.15 -9.45
C PRO A 81 -10.55 15.63 -10.92
N GLY A 82 -11.34 14.99 -11.79
CA GLY A 82 -11.46 15.34 -13.21
C GLY A 82 -11.07 14.20 -14.15
N GLU A 83 -10.71 14.54 -15.39
CA GLU A 83 -10.27 13.57 -16.37
C GLU A 83 -8.96 12.88 -15.96
N ASP A 84 -8.87 11.58 -16.27
CA ASP A 84 -7.68 10.79 -15.99
C ASP A 84 -6.47 11.22 -16.84
N THR A 85 -6.72 11.88 -17.96
CA THR A 85 -5.70 12.41 -18.86
C THR A 85 -5.98 13.87 -19.15
N VAL A 86 -4.94 14.69 -19.10
CA VAL A 86 -4.99 16.12 -19.45
C VAL A 86 -4.03 16.39 -20.61
N VAL A 87 -4.33 17.41 -21.41
CA VAL A 87 -3.43 17.83 -22.50
C VAL A 87 -2.49 18.91 -21.96
N VAL A 88 -1.20 18.59 -21.90
CA VAL A 88 -0.14 19.53 -21.52
C VAL A 88 0.79 19.67 -22.71
N ASN A 89 0.98 20.90 -23.20
CA ASN A 89 1.80 21.19 -24.37
C ASN A 89 1.45 20.33 -25.61
N GLY A 90 0.15 20.10 -25.85
CA GLY A 90 -0.34 19.30 -26.98
C GLY A 90 -0.22 17.78 -26.81
N MET A 91 0.33 17.29 -25.70
CA MET A 91 0.46 15.86 -25.40
C MET A 91 -0.54 15.42 -24.33
N ARG A 92 -1.19 14.26 -24.53
CA ARG A 92 -2.04 13.63 -23.51
C ARG A 92 -1.17 12.96 -22.45
N VAL A 93 -1.21 13.50 -21.23
CA VAL A 93 -0.49 12.98 -20.06
C VAL A 93 -1.49 12.55 -18.99
N ARG A 94 -1.12 11.58 -18.15
CA ARG A 94 -1.97 11.20 -17.00
C ARG A 94 -2.03 12.33 -16.00
N ASN A 95 -3.23 12.67 -15.56
CA ASN A 95 -3.46 13.66 -14.52
C ASN A 95 -3.14 13.02 -13.16
N ARG A 96 -1.92 13.21 -12.68
CA ARG A 96 -1.43 12.66 -11.41
C ARG A 96 -0.69 13.72 -10.63
N HIS A 97 -0.94 13.79 -9.33
CA HIS A 97 -0.14 14.57 -8.40
C HIS A 97 0.82 13.67 -7.66
N TYR A 98 2.05 14.14 -7.45
CA TYR A 98 3.10 13.40 -6.77
C TYR A 98 3.59 14.20 -5.58
N GLU A 99 3.68 13.56 -4.43
CA GLU A 99 4.23 14.14 -3.20
C GLU A 99 5.33 13.21 -2.67
N ARG A 100 6.46 13.78 -2.28
CA ARG A 100 7.51 13.04 -1.58
C ARG A 100 7.40 13.31 -0.10
N VAL A 101 7.31 12.25 0.69
CA VAL A 101 7.28 12.32 2.15
C VAL A 101 8.49 11.60 2.73
N THR A 102 9.01 12.13 3.83
CA THR A 102 10.11 11.51 4.58
C THR A 102 9.55 10.42 5.49
N LEU A 103 10.19 9.25 5.50
CA LEU A 103 9.86 8.18 6.43
C LEU A 103 10.21 8.60 7.87
N PRO A 104 9.42 8.19 8.87
CA PRO A 104 9.61 8.60 10.24
C PRO A 104 10.92 8.05 10.81
N ASP A 105 11.44 8.72 11.84
CA ASP A 105 12.62 8.25 12.54
C ASP A 105 12.41 6.83 13.10
N ARG A 106 13.50 6.07 13.15
CA ARG A 106 13.57 4.67 13.57
C ARG A 106 12.89 3.67 12.63
N MET A 107 12.30 4.11 11.52
CA MET A 107 11.77 3.24 10.48
C MET A 107 12.92 2.37 9.91
N PRO A 108 12.73 1.04 9.76
CA PRO A 108 13.75 0.19 9.15
C PRO A 108 13.96 0.58 7.67
N CYS A 109 15.21 0.79 7.29
CA CYS A 109 15.61 1.20 5.94
C CYS A 109 16.57 0.21 5.25
N GLY A 110 16.95 -0.86 5.95
CA GLY A 110 17.86 -1.91 5.52
C GLY A 110 18.15 -2.88 6.67
N PHE A 111 19.09 -3.80 6.47
CA PHE A 111 19.47 -4.78 7.49
C PHE A 111 20.10 -4.10 8.71
N GLY A 112 19.39 -4.07 9.84
CA GLY A 112 19.83 -3.40 11.07
C GLY A 112 19.92 -1.87 11.00
N ALA A 113 19.64 -1.28 9.84
CA ALA A 113 19.69 0.16 9.60
C ALA A 113 18.34 0.82 9.85
N LYS A 114 18.36 2.06 10.34
CA LYS A 114 17.16 2.83 10.67
C LYS A 114 17.23 4.24 10.11
N CYS A 115 16.09 4.79 9.76
CA CYS A 115 15.97 6.20 9.40
C CYS A 115 16.25 7.09 10.60
N ASP A 116 17.07 8.12 10.39
CA ASP A 116 17.31 9.21 11.31
C ASP A 116 17.38 10.50 10.49
N LYS A 117 16.44 11.43 10.73
CA LYS A 117 16.34 12.72 10.03
C LYS A 117 16.38 12.60 8.51
N GLY A 118 15.67 11.60 7.97
CA GLY A 118 15.58 11.34 6.54
C GLY A 118 16.82 10.66 5.92
N THR A 119 17.79 10.21 6.73
CA THR A 119 18.95 9.45 6.27
C THR A 119 18.90 8.03 6.82
N CYS A 120 19.25 7.03 6.02
CA CYS A 120 19.36 5.65 6.49
C CYS A 120 20.71 5.42 7.19
N ILE A 121 20.67 5.16 8.49
CA ILE A 121 21.86 4.98 9.32
C ILE A 121 22.03 3.51 9.70
N CYS A 122 23.14 2.91 9.29
CA CYS A 122 23.59 1.61 9.77
C CYS A 122 24.61 1.81 10.89
N LYS A 123 24.22 1.53 12.14
CA LYS A 123 25.12 1.67 13.29
C LYS A 123 26.36 0.80 13.16
N PHE A 124 26.20 -0.44 12.70
CA PHE A 124 27.30 -1.37 12.48
C PHE A 124 28.38 -0.83 11.52
N CYS A 125 27.99 -0.08 10.49
CA CYS A 125 28.94 0.54 9.56
C CYS A 125 29.62 1.80 10.13
N ASN A 126 28.99 2.46 11.10
CA ASN A 126 29.48 3.68 11.72
C ASN A 126 30.26 3.43 13.01
N GLU A 127 30.05 2.28 13.64
CA GLU A 127 30.86 1.79 14.74
C GLU A 127 32.21 1.35 14.16
N ASN A 128 33.28 2.04 14.55
CA ASN A 128 34.63 1.59 14.25
C ASN A 128 34.81 0.22 14.91
N ILE A 129 34.81 -0.86 14.11
CA ILE A 129 35.20 -2.21 14.53
C ILE A 129 36.72 -2.25 14.73
N ASN A 130 37.27 -1.32 15.51
CA ASN A 130 38.59 -1.47 16.12
C ASN A 130 38.40 -2.27 17.42
N ILE A 131 37.92 -3.50 17.28
CA ILE A 131 37.97 -4.47 18.36
C ILE A 131 39.46 -4.80 18.51
N LYS A 132 40.13 -4.12 19.45
CA LYS A 132 41.30 -4.71 20.08
C LYS A 132 40.80 -6.00 20.74
N GLU A 133 41.11 -7.11 20.10
CA GLU A 133 40.92 -8.45 20.63
C GLU A 133 41.74 -8.59 21.92
N SER A 134 41.15 -8.23 23.06
CA SER A 134 41.63 -8.71 24.35
C SER A 134 41.04 -10.10 24.56
N ARG A 135 41.71 -11.08 23.96
CA ARG A 135 41.65 -12.48 24.32
C ARG A 135 41.99 -12.57 25.81
N SER A 136 40.98 -12.59 26.68
CA SER A 136 41.19 -12.95 28.07
C SER A 136 41.18 -14.46 28.17
N THR A 137 42.27 -14.96 28.72
CA THR A 137 42.69 -16.34 28.89
C THR A 137 41.73 -17.14 29.76
#